data_AF-A0A7W5FH89-F1
#
_entry.id   AF-A0A7W5FH89-F1
#
_cell.length_a   1.000
_cell.length_b   1.000
_cell.length_c   1.000
_cell.angle_alpha   90.00
_cell.angle_beta   90.00
_cell.angle_gamma   90.00
#
_symmetry.space_group_name_H-M   'P 1'
#
loop_
_entity.id
_entity.type
_entity.pdbx_description
1 polymer ?
#
loop_
_entity_poly.entity_id
_entity_poly.type
_entity_poly.pdbx_seq_one_letter_code
_entity_poly.pdbx_strand_id
1 'polypeptide(L)'
;MAAEAYPVVLALTEAGPTVLRAFALSRIAQLPQLADQRGDVAARLDGWAVDGDGTPEQWLYCLGMVGADVRDRLTHPDPAVRLRAALIHQDEPHGRALILGALAGPLPTGISRSELIEVAVRRTADFDEITEAACAIAVDDNGTGFGDTWGILLGYAFPEPYVEGRQLTPAQRAFLRALAANDRLWRPRDGSCSLVFRNVGLPYDQRECRRLADSI
;
A
#
# COMPACT_ATOMS: atom_id res chain seq x y z
N MET A 1 -9.24 32.37 8.08
CA MET A 1 -8.21 31.32 7.89
C MET A 1 -8.39 30.51 6.60
N ALA A 2 -9.33 29.56 6.48
CA ALA A 2 -9.45 28.75 5.24
C ALA A 2 -9.83 29.58 3.99
N ALA A 3 -10.71 30.58 4.15
CA ALA A 3 -11.15 31.45 3.05
C ALA A 3 -10.06 32.43 2.55
N GLU A 4 -9.07 32.76 3.38
CA GLU A 4 -7.98 33.68 3.03
C GLU A 4 -6.79 32.95 2.37
N ALA A 5 -6.63 31.66 2.65
CA ALA A 5 -5.60 30.83 2.02
C ALA A 5 -6.00 30.37 0.60
N TYR A 6 -7.31 30.33 0.31
CA TYR A 6 -7.85 29.78 -0.93
C TYR A 6 -7.34 30.47 -2.22
N PRO A 7 -7.25 31.81 -2.31
CA PRO A 7 -6.74 32.47 -3.52
C PRO A 7 -5.25 32.21 -3.78
N VAL A 8 -4.44 32.07 -2.73
CA VAL A 8 -3.01 31.78 -2.83
C VAL A 8 -2.77 30.33 -3.25
N VAL A 9 -3.53 29.39 -2.69
CA VAL A 9 -3.50 27.97 -3.09
C VAL A 9 -3.97 27.81 -4.54
N LEU A 10 -5.02 28.53 -4.95
CA LEU A 10 -5.52 28.50 -6.32
C LEU A 10 -4.49 29.05 -7.33
N ALA A 11 -3.86 30.19 -7.05
CA ALA A 11 -2.82 30.77 -7.91
C ALA A 11 -1.57 29.88 -8.02
N LEU A 12 -1.17 29.21 -6.92
CA LEU A 12 -0.07 28.25 -6.94
C LEU A 12 -0.41 26.98 -7.73
N THR A 13 -1.68 26.55 -7.73
CA THR A 13 -2.11 25.46 -8.60
C THR A 13 -2.09 25.87 -10.07
N GLU A 14 -2.52 27.08 -10.44
CA GLU A 14 -2.61 27.49 -11.85
C GLU A 14 -1.26 27.66 -12.56
N ALA A 15 -0.20 28.05 -11.83
CA ALA A 15 1.15 28.26 -12.37
C ALA A 15 2.08 27.03 -12.33
N GLY A 16 1.61 25.90 -11.81
CA GLY A 16 2.41 24.69 -11.61
C GLY A 16 2.25 23.60 -12.68
N PRO A 17 3.04 22.52 -12.58
CA PRO A 17 2.87 21.29 -13.35
C PRO A 17 1.40 20.86 -13.50
N THR A 18 1.00 20.45 -14.70
CA THR A 18 -0.40 20.06 -14.97
C THR A 18 -0.81 18.87 -14.13
N VAL A 19 0.12 17.93 -13.90
CA VAL A 19 -0.14 16.78 -13.02
C VAL A 19 -0.41 17.20 -11.57
N LEU A 20 0.26 18.23 -11.03
CA LEU A 20 -0.02 18.71 -9.67
C LEU A 20 -1.41 19.35 -9.55
N ARG A 21 -1.85 20.08 -10.59
CA ARG A 21 -3.24 20.56 -10.70
C ARG A 21 -4.23 19.40 -10.71
N ALA A 22 -3.92 18.35 -11.46
CA ALA A 22 -4.73 17.14 -11.54
C ALA A 22 -4.88 16.45 -10.18
N PHE A 23 -3.79 16.30 -9.42
CA PHE A 23 -3.82 15.76 -8.06
C PHE A 23 -4.71 16.62 -7.15
N ALA A 24 -4.53 17.94 -7.14
CA ALA A 24 -5.32 18.85 -6.30
C ALA A 24 -6.82 18.78 -6.65
N LEU A 25 -7.16 18.86 -7.93
CA LEU A 25 -8.53 18.80 -8.41
C LEU A 25 -9.21 17.46 -8.04
N SER A 26 -8.50 16.35 -8.23
CA SER A 26 -9.02 15.02 -7.92
C SER A 26 -9.24 14.82 -6.42
N ARG A 27 -8.37 15.38 -5.56
CA ARG A 27 -8.55 15.35 -4.10
C ARG A 27 -9.73 16.22 -3.66
N ILE A 28 -9.97 17.35 -4.31
CA ILE A 28 -11.15 18.19 -4.06
C ILE A 28 -12.43 17.45 -4.49
N ALA A 29 -12.43 16.78 -5.65
CA ALA A 29 -13.56 16.02 -6.16
C ALA A 29 -13.97 14.80 -5.30
N GLN A 30 -13.11 14.40 -4.36
CA GLN A 30 -13.45 13.38 -3.36
C GLN A 30 -14.43 13.89 -2.28
N LEU A 31 -14.59 15.21 -2.13
CA LEU A 31 -15.57 15.78 -1.20
C LEU A 31 -16.99 15.31 -1.56
N PRO A 32 -17.80 14.85 -0.60
CA PRO A 32 -19.15 14.33 -0.88
C PRO A 32 -20.06 15.30 -1.63
N GLN A 33 -19.88 16.61 -1.42
CA GLN A 33 -20.65 17.67 -2.07
C GLN A 33 -20.36 17.79 -3.58
N LEU A 34 -19.28 17.17 -4.05
CA LEU A 34 -18.83 17.21 -5.44
C LEU A 34 -18.99 15.86 -6.17
N ALA A 35 -19.78 14.93 -5.61
CA ALA A 35 -19.93 13.59 -6.16
C ALA A 35 -20.48 13.60 -7.60
N ASP A 36 -21.44 14.47 -7.89
CA ASP A 36 -22.08 14.58 -9.21
C ASP A 36 -21.14 15.15 -10.28
N GLN A 37 -20.09 15.89 -9.86
CA GLN A 37 -19.12 16.54 -10.75
C GLN A 37 -17.94 15.64 -11.09
N ARG A 38 -17.85 14.43 -10.52
CA ARG A 38 -16.71 13.53 -10.73
C ARG A 38 -16.54 13.09 -12.18
N GLY A 39 -17.64 12.91 -12.92
CA GLY A 39 -17.60 12.60 -14.35
C GLY A 39 -16.98 13.74 -15.18
N ASP A 40 -17.37 14.99 -14.91
CA ASP A 40 -16.80 16.16 -15.58
C ASP A 40 -15.31 16.35 -15.23
N VAL A 41 -14.95 16.09 -13.97
CA VAL A 41 -13.54 16.12 -13.55
C VAL A 41 -12.75 15.03 -14.28
N ALA A 42 -13.26 13.81 -14.38
CA ALA A 42 -12.60 12.72 -15.11
C ALA A 42 -12.34 13.10 -16.58
N ALA A 43 -13.35 13.62 -17.29
CA ALA A 43 -13.20 14.06 -18.67
C ALA A 43 -12.14 15.18 -18.82
N ARG A 44 -12.06 16.09 -17.84
CA ARG A 44 -11.02 17.13 -17.82
C ARG A 44 -9.62 16.57 -17.59
N LEU A 45 -9.49 15.58 -16.71
CA LEU A 45 -8.22 14.89 -16.44
C LEU A 45 -7.74 14.12 -17.68
N ASP A 46 -8.63 13.45 -18.40
CA ASP A 46 -8.30 12.77 -19.66
C ASP A 46 -7.79 13.76 -20.71
N GLY A 47 -8.45 14.92 -20.84
CA GLY A 47 -7.99 15.98 -21.73
C GLY A 47 -6.60 16.51 -21.35
N TRP A 48 -6.31 16.63 -20.05
CA TRP A 48 -4.99 17.04 -19.57
C TRP A 48 -3.92 15.97 -19.73
N ALA A 49 -4.27 14.69 -19.69
CA ALA A 49 -3.32 13.59 -19.82
C ALA A 49 -2.70 13.49 -21.23
N VAL A 50 -3.34 14.06 -22.26
CA VAL A 50 -2.83 14.03 -23.64
C VAL A 50 -1.55 14.85 -23.81
N ASP A 51 -1.52 16.06 -23.27
CA ASP A 51 -0.40 17.02 -23.43
C ASP A 51 0.28 17.36 -22.08
N GLY A 52 -0.10 16.65 -21.03
CA GLY A 52 0.34 16.90 -19.67
C GLY A 52 1.78 16.44 -19.40
N ASP A 53 2.35 16.98 -18.34
CA ASP A 53 3.72 16.69 -17.87
C ASP A 53 3.80 15.50 -16.89
N GLY A 54 2.68 14.84 -16.64
CA GLY A 54 2.60 13.65 -15.79
C GLY A 54 2.87 12.36 -16.55
N THR A 55 3.39 11.36 -15.86
CA THR A 55 3.51 10.00 -16.38
C THR A 55 2.14 9.30 -16.45
N PRO A 56 1.95 8.28 -17.31
CA PRO A 56 0.65 7.61 -17.46
C PRO A 56 0.06 7.06 -16.15
N GLU A 57 0.87 6.54 -15.23
CA GLU A 57 0.42 6.06 -13.93
C GLU A 57 0.00 7.17 -12.96
N GLN A 58 0.58 8.38 -13.07
CA GLN A 58 0.15 9.53 -12.28
C GLN A 58 -1.23 10.04 -12.72
N TRP A 59 -1.48 10.05 -14.03
CA TRP A 59 -2.78 10.39 -14.59
C TRP A 59 -3.84 9.36 -14.19
N LEU A 60 -3.50 8.06 -14.26
CA LEU A 60 -4.40 7.01 -13.78
C LEU A 60 -4.71 7.13 -12.30
N TYR A 61 -3.73 7.48 -11.46
CA TYR A 61 -4.00 7.74 -10.05
C TYR A 61 -5.06 8.84 -9.85
N CYS A 62 -4.95 9.93 -10.61
CA CYS A 62 -5.93 11.03 -10.57
C CYS A 62 -7.32 10.56 -11.03
N LEU A 63 -7.40 9.84 -12.15
CA LEU A 63 -8.64 9.27 -12.69
C LEU A 63 -9.29 8.30 -11.71
N GLY A 64 -8.50 7.45 -11.04
CA GLY A 64 -8.97 6.54 -10.01
C GLY A 64 -9.60 7.24 -8.81
N MET A 65 -9.04 8.38 -8.38
CA MET A 65 -9.63 9.17 -7.29
C MET A 65 -11.00 9.75 -7.64
N VAL A 66 -11.33 9.93 -8.92
CA VAL A 66 -12.66 10.42 -9.31
C VAL A 66 -13.59 9.30 -9.77
N GLY A 67 -13.16 8.03 -9.61
CA GLY A 67 -13.97 6.86 -9.94
C GLY A 67 -14.10 6.60 -11.44
N ALA A 68 -13.15 7.07 -12.25
CA ALA A 68 -13.11 6.75 -13.67
C ALA A 68 -12.88 5.25 -13.89
N ASP A 69 -13.53 4.68 -14.91
CA ASP A 69 -13.30 3.29 -15.28
C ASP A 69 -12.06 3.16 -16.17
N VAL A 70 -11.00 2.57 -15.60
CA VAL A 70 -9.71 2.32 -16.27
C VAL A 70 -9.42 0.82 -16.45
N ARG A 71 -10.46 -0.04 -16.51
CA ARG A 71 -10.27 -1.50 -16.66
C ARG A 71 -9.53 -1.90 -17.93
N ASP A 72 -9.68 -1.12 -19.00
CA ASP A 72 -8.94 -1.28 -20.27
C ASP A 72 -7.42 -1.22 -20.07
N ARG A 73 -6.94 -0.62 -18.97
CA ARG A 73 -5.52 -0.48 -18.66
C ARG A 73 -4.92 -1.64 -17.86
N LEU A 74 -5.73 -2.62 -17.44
CA LEU A 74 -5.23 -3.81 -16.75
C LEU A 74 -4.28 -4.66 -17.61
N THR A 75 -4.39 -4.58 -18.94
CA THR A 75 -3.53 -5.31 -19.89
C THR A 75 -2.50 -4.41 -20.60
N HIS A 76 -2.31 -3.17 -20.12
CA HIS A 76 -1.36 -2.23 -20.72
C HIS A 76 0.08 -2.78 -20.72
N PRO A 77 0.94 -2.51 -21.72
CA PRO A 77 2.31 -3.05 -21.74
C PRO A 77 3.21 -2.56 -20.58
N ASP A 78 2.99 -1.33 -20.10
CA ASP A 78 3.72 -0.77 -18.95
C ASP A 78 3.23 -1.34 -17.61
N PRO A 79 4.10 -1.96 -16.79
CA PRO A 79 3.73 -2.50 -15.48
C PRO A 79 3.23 -1.45 -14.48
N ALA A 80 3.72 -0.21 -14.51
CA ALA A 80 3.25 0.84 -13.60
C ALA A 80 1.78 1.18 -13.88
N VAL A 81 1.43 1.28 -15.16
CA VAL A 81 0.06 1.53 -15.63
C VAL A 81 -0.87 0.37 -15.25
N ARG A 82 -0.45 -0.88 -15.49
CA ARG A 82 -1.25 -2.06 -15.08
C ARG A 82 -1.49 -2.11 -13.58
N LEU A 83 -0.46 -1.92 -12.77
CA LEU A 83 -0.59 -1.97 -11.31
C LEU A 83 -1.44 -0.82 -10.79
N ARG A 84 -1.32 0.38 -11.36
CA ARG A 84 -2.18 1.49 -10.99
C ARG A 84 -3.65 1.21 -11.32
N ALA A 85 -3.94 0.66 -12.50
CA ALA A 85 -5.30 0.24 -12.86
C ALA A 85 -5.83 -0.85 -11.93
N ALA A 86 -4.99 -1.82 -11.56
CA ALA A 86 -5.33 -2.88 -10.61
C ALA A 86 -5.66 -2.33 -9.21
N LEU A 87 -4.91 -1.33 -8.73
CA LEU A 87 -5.15 -0.67 -7.44
C LEU A 87 -6.50 0.07 -7.41
N ILE A 88 -6.90 0.66 -8.53
CA ILE A 88 -8.19 1.35 -8.68
C ILE A 88 -9.33 0.32 -8.69
N HIS A 89 -9.15 -0.76 -9.46
CA HIS A 89 -10.13 -1.85 -9.62
C HIS A 89 -9.73 -3.09 -8.81
N GLN A 90 -9.43 -2.91 -7.53
CA GLN A 90 -8.96 -3.96 -6.62
C GLN A 90 -9.95 -5.13 -6.41
N ASP A 91 -11.22 -4.93 -6.77
CA ASP A 91 -12.28 -5.96 -6.72
C ASP A 91 -12.25 -6.91 -7.93
N GLU A 92 -11.55 -6.54 -9.01
CA GLU A 92 -11.44 -7.36 -10.20
C GLU A 92 -10.46 -8.53 -9.98
N PRO A 93 -10.83 -9.79 -10.31
CA PRO A 93 -9.95 -10.95 -10.10
C PRO A 93 -8.57 -10.81 -10.74
N HIS A 94 -8.50 -10.24 -11.95
CA HIS A 94 -7.24 -10.01 -12.64
C HIS A 94 -6.41 -8.90 -11.97
N GLY A 95 -7.06 -7.82 -11.50
CA GLY A 95 -6.41 -6.76 -10.74
C GLY A 95 -5.81 -7.29 -9.43
N ARG A 96 -6.58 -8.08 -8.69
CA ARG A 96 -6.10 -8.77 -7.47
C ARG A 96 -4.86 -9.63 -7.75
N ALA A 97 -4.89 -10.45 -8.80
CA ALA A 97 -3.74 -11.29 -9.16
C ALA A 97 -2.48 -10.48 -9.47
N LEU A 98 -2.62 -9.33 -10.17
CA LEU A 98 -1.51 -8.43 -10.45
C LEU A 98 -0.92 -7.82 -9.15
N ILE A 99 -1.78 -7.39 -8.22
CA ILE A 99 -1.34 -6.82 -6.94
C ILE A 99 -0.58 -7.87 -6.13
N LEU A 100 -1.15 -9.06 -5.94
CA LEU A 100 -0.53 -10.13 -5.16
C LEU A 100 0.80 -10.58 -5.76
N GLY A 101 0.86 -10.71 -7.09
CA GLY A 101 2.09 -11.06 -7.79
C GLY A 101 3.20 -10.00 -7.69
N ALA A 102 2.84 -8.73 -7.48
CA ALA A 102 3.81 -7.64 -7.38
C ALA A 102 4.40 -7.45 -5.96
N LEU A 103 3.74 -7.98 -4.92
CA LEU A 103 4.14 -7.72 -3.51
C LEU A 103 5.61 -8.07 -3.20
N ALA A 104 6.09 -9.21 -3.70
CA ALA A 104 7.44 -9.71 -3.43
C ALA A 104 8.50 -9.20 -4.42
N GLY A 105 8.08 -8.52 -5.50
CA GLY A 105 8.94 -8.17 -6.61
C GLY A 105 9.50 -6.75 -6.55
N PRO A 106 10.40 -6.42 -7.50
CA PRO A 106 10.74 -5.02 -7.78
C PRO A 106 9.49 -4.28 -8.26
N LEU A 107 9.20 -3.15 -7.64
CA LEU A 107 8.07 -2.31 -8.03
C LEU A 107 8.47 -1.29 -9.09
N PRO A 108 7.58 -1.01 -10.07
CA PRO A 108 7.77 0.13 -10.95
C PRO A 108 7.83 1.45 -10.17
N THR A 109 8.56 2.42 -10.71
CA THR A 109 8.57 3.80 -10.17
C THR A 109 7.14 4.33 -10.06
N GLY A 110 6.84 5.05 -8.97
CA GLY A 110 5.52 5.65 -8.75
C GLY A 110 4.46 4.71 -8.15
N ILE A 111 4.79 3.42 -7.93
CA ILE A 111 3.95 2.48 -7.17
C ILE A 111 4.54 2.27 -5.78
N SER A 112 3.73 2.46 -4.74
CA SER A 112 4.15 2.22 -3.36
C SER A 112 3.89 0.78 -2.95
N ARG A 113 4.87 0.16 -2.27
CA ARG A 113 4.69 -1.15 -1.65
C ARG A 113 3.62 -1.14 -0.56
N SER A 114 3.53 -0.06 0.21
CA SER A 114 2.53 0.08 1.27
C SER A 114 1.10 0.01 0.71
N GLU A 115 0.87 0.67 -0.42
CA GLU A 115 -0.43 0.68 -1.09
C GLU A 115 -0.85 -0.73 -1.54
N LEU A 116 0.09 -1.51 -2.08
CA LEU A 116 -0.16 -2.90 -2.46
C LEU A 116 -0.45 -3.78 -1.24
N ILE A 117 0.31 -3.60 -0.14
CA ILE A 117 0.10 -4.35 1.11
C ILE A 117 -1.27 -4.05 1.70
N GLU A 118 -1.66 -2.78 1.79
CA GLU A 118 -2.97 -2.39 2.30
C GLU A 118 -4.11 -3.02 1.49
N VAL A 119 -4.01 -3.02 0.16
CA VAL A 119 -5.01 -3.69 -0.68
C VAL A 119 -4.99 -5.19 -0.45
N ALA A 120 -3.81 -5.82 -0.41
CA ALA A 120 -3.69 -7.26 -0.18
C ALA A 120 -4.35 -7.68 1.14
N VAL A 121 -4.06 -6.97 2.23
CA VAL A 121 -4.65 -7.22 3.56
C VAL A 121 -6.17 -7.06 3.55
N ARG A 122 -6.72 -6.06 2.83
CA ARG A 122 -8.17 -5.87 2.74
C ARG A 122 -8.86 -6.91 1.85
N ARG A 123 -8.14 -7.53 0.91
CA ARG A 123 -8.74 -8.33 -0.16
C ARG A 123 -8.49 -9.82 -0.03
N THR A 124 -7.47 -10.26 0.70
CA THR A 124 -7.32 -11.69 1.01
C THR A 124 -8.22 -12.11 2.16
N ALA A 125 -8.63 -13.38 2.17
CA ALA A 125 -9.45 -13.94 3.22
C ALA A 125 -8.63 -14.21 4.48
N ASP A 126 -7.36 -14.60 4.30
CA ASP A 126 -6.42 -14.85 5.36
C ASP A 126 -4.96 -14.50 4.96
N PHE A 127 -4.06 -14.64 5.93
CA PHE A 127 -2.64 -14.37 5.78
C PHE A 127 -1.90 -15.46 4.97
N ASP A 128 -2.44 -16.68 4.92
CA ASP A 128 -1.81 -17.81 4.21
C ASP A 128 -1.68 -17.47 2.72
N GLU A 129 -2.66 -16.77 2.14
CA GLU A 129 -2.65 -16.32 0.75
C GLU A 129 -1.45 -15.42 0.36
N ILE A 130 -0.87 -14.69 1.32
CA ILE A 130 0.23 -13.73 1.05
C ILE A 130 1.52 -14.07 1.78
N THR A 131 1.59 -15.24 2.41
CA THR A 131 2.69 -15.60 3.31
C THR A 131 4.05 -15.54 2.62
N GLU A 132 4.17 -16.06 1.40
CA GLU A 132 5.44 -16.06 0.67
C GLU A 132 5.93 -14.62 0.41
N ALA A 133 5.03 -13.76 -0.08
CA ALA A 133 5.35 -12.38 -0.34
C ALA A 133 5.65 -11.59 0.95
N ALA A 134 4.89 -11.84 2.01
CA ALA A 134 5.13 -11.24 3.32
C ALA A 134 6.52 -11.62 3.85
N CYS A 135 6.91 -12.89 3.76
CA CYS A 135 8.24 -13.35 4.15
C CYS A 135 9.34 -12.65 3.36
N ALA A 136 9.19 -12.52 2.03
CA ALA A 136 10.17 -11.82 1.19
C ALA A 136 10.34 -10.35 1.61
N ILE A 137 9.23 -9.66 1.89
CA ILE A 137 9.23 -8.27 2.37
C ILE A 137 9.94 -8.18 3.74
N ALA A 138 9.62 -9.07 4.68
CA ALA A 138 10.23 -9.08 6.01
C ALA A 138 11.76 -9.27 5.97
N VAL A 139 12.27 -10.08 5.03
CA VAL A 139 13.71 -10.31 4.86
C VAL A 139 14.43 -9.08 4.28
N ASP A 140 13.83 -8.42 3.30
CA ASP A 140 14.46 -7.30 2.58
C ASP A 140 14.32 -5.94 3.29
N ASP A 141 13.36 -5.80 4.22
CA ASP A 141 13.06 -4.52 4.86
C ASP A 141 14.28 -3.90 5.58
N ASN A 142 14.37 -2.58 5.51
CA ASN A 142 15.46 -1.81 6.08
C ASN A 142 15.27 -1.51 7.59
N GLY A 143 14.15 -1.93 8.19
CA GLY A 143 13.80 -1.74 9.58
C GLY A 143 12.86 -0.57 9.85
N THR A 144 12.58 0.28 8.86
CA THR A 144 11.65 1.43 9.03
C THR A 144 10.22 1.09 8.63
N GLY A 145 9.96 -0.11 8.13
CA GLY A 145 8.66 -0.59 7.65
C GLY A 145 7.56 -0.83 8.69
N PHE A 146 7.72 -0.33 9.92
CA PHE A 146 6.84 -0.64 11.05
C PHE A 146 5.40 -0.13 10.86
N GLY A 147 5.19 0.97 10.12
CA GLY A 147 3.87 1.52 9.83
C GLY A 147 3.29 1.13 8.48
N ASP A 148 4.15 0.76 7.52
CA ASP A 148 3.80 0.82 6.10
C ASP A 148 4.11 -0.48 5.34
N THR A 149 4.88 -1.42 5.92
CA THR A 149 5.23 -2.69 5.26
C THR A 149 5.08 -3.90 6.18
N TRP A 150 6.18 -4.41 6.75
CA TRP A 150 6.18 -5.63 7.56
C TRP A 150 5.34 -5.49 8.83
N GLY A 151 5.20 -4.27 9.37
CA GLY A 151 4.37 -4.06 10.56
C GLY A 151 2.88 -4.23 10.30
N ILE A 152 2.39 -3.76 9.14
CA ILE A 152 1.01 -4.03 8.68
C ILE A 152 0.81 -5.54 8.51
N LEU A 153 1.77 -6.21 7.87
CA LEU A 153 1.73 -7.66 7.64
C LEU A 153 1.75 -8.45 8.96
N LEU A 154 2.48 -7.97 9.98
CA LEU A 154 2.49 -8.58 11.31
C LEU A 154 1.13 -8.44 12.01
N GLY A 155 0.52 -7.25 11.93
CA GLY A 155 -0.85 -7.06 12.42
C GLY A 155 -1.86 -7.96 11.70
N TYR A 156 -1.68 -8.17 10.40
CA TYR A 156 -2.56 -9.06 9.63
C TYR A 156 -2.36 -10.55 9.96
N ALA A 157 -1.11 -10.98 10.17
CA ALA A 157 -0.80 -12.34 10.60
C ALA A 157 -1.32 -12.65 12.02
N PHE A 158 -1.45 -11.64 12.87
CA PHE A 158 -1.88 -11.74 14.26
C PHE A 158 -3.04 -10.77 14.55
N PRO A 159 -4.25 -11.03 14.03
CA PRO A 159 -5.41 -10.14 14.20
C PRO A 159 -5.87 -10.06 15.67
N GLU A 160 -5.56 -11.08 16.46
CA GLU A 160 -5.68 -11.10 17.91
C GLU A 160 -4.28 -11.16 18.53
N PRO A 161 -4.05 -10.51 19.68
CA PRO A 161 -2.79 -10.63 20.39
C PRO A 161 -2.44 -12.09 20.68
N TYR A 162 -1.20 -12.46 20.41
CA TYR A 162 -0.63 -13.75 20.78
C TYR A 162 -0.68 -13.91 22.31
N VAL A 163 -1.06 -15.11 22.72
CA VAL A 163 -1.06 -15.53 24.13
C VAL A 163 -0.12 -16.73 24.22
N GLU A 164 0.76 -16.72 25.23
CA GLU A 164 1.71 -17.80 25.45
C GLU A 164 1.01 -19.17 25.51
N GLY A 165 1.55 -20.15 24.79
CA GLY A 165 0.96 -21.49 24.67
C GLY A 165 -0.09 -21.64 23.56
N ARG A 166 -0.55 -20.55 22.92
CA ARG A 166 -1.33 -20.65 21.68
C ARG A 166 -0.45 -21.23 20.57
N GLN A 167 -0.96 -22.22 19.84
CA GLN A 167 -0.27 -22.75 18.67
C GLN A 167 -0.33 -21.75 17.51
N LEU A 168 0.80 -21.57 16.84
CA LEU A 168 0.93 -20.74 15.65
C LEU A 168 0.61 -21.53 14.39
N THR A 169 -0.02 -20.87 13.41
CA THR A 169 -0.21 -21.47 12.09
C THR A 169 1.14 -21.65 11.36
N PRO A 170 1.23 -22.53 10.36
CA PRO A 170 2.43 -22.63 9.52
C PRO A 170 2.87 -21.29 8.92
N ALA A 171 1.92 -20.47 8.47
CA ALA A 171 2.18 -19.15 7.91
C ALA A 171 2.74 -18.15 8.93
N GLN A 172 2.14 -18.08 10.12
CA GLN A 172 2.63 -17.26 11.23
C GLN A 172 4.06 -17.64 11.60
N ARG A 173 4.35 -18.95 11.70
CA ARG A 173 5.72 -19.45 11.97
C ARG A 173 6.70 -19.06 10.87
N ALA A 174 6.33 -19.22 9.60
CA ALA A 174 7.18 -18.84 8.48
C ALA A 174 7.51 -17.34 8.51
N PHE A 175 6.51 -16.49 8.75
CA PHE A 175 6.68 -15.06 8.81
C PHE A 175 7.52 -14.61 10.02
N LEU A 176 7.30 -15.18 11.21
CA LEU A 176 8.16 -14.92 12.37
C LEU A 176 9.61 -15.35 12.13
N ARG A 177 9.83 -16.48 11.44
CA ARG A 177 11.18 -16.91 11.06
C ARG A 177 11.84 -15.90 10.13
N ALA A 178 11.09 -15.35 9.16
CA ALA A 178 11.58 -14.32 8.24
C ALA A 178 11.96 -13.03 9.00
N LEU A 179 11.09 -12.52 9.87
CA LEU A 179 11.37 -11.34 10.71
C LEU A 179 12.59 -11.57 11.61
N ALA A 180 12.69 -12.75 12.23
CA ALA A 180 13.81 -13.08 13.10
C ALA A 180 15.14 -13.31 12.36
N ALA A 181 15.11 -13.54 11.04
CA ALA A 181 16.29 -13.60 10.20
C ALA A 181 16.80 -12.21 9.77
N ASN A 182 15.96 -11.17 9.84
CA ASN A 182 16.36 -9.81 9.51
C ASN A 182 16.95 -9.09 10.74
N ASP A 183 18.27 -9.11 10.87
CA ASP A 183 19.01 -8.48 11.99
C ASP A 183 18.75 -6.96 12.14
N ARG A 184 18.29 -6.28 11.08
CA ARG A 184 18.00 -4.84 11.14
C ARG A 184 16.78 -4.53 12.01
N LEU A 185 15.85 -5.47 12.15
CA LEU A 185 14.63 -5.30 12.96
C LEU A 185 14.88 -5.35 14.46
N TRP A 186 16.03 -5.83 14.91
CA TRP A 186 16.31 -6.14 16.32
C TRP A 186 17.28 -5.16 16.98
N ARG A 187 17.45 -3.98 16.39
CA ARG A 187 18.35 -2.96 16.92
C ARG A 187 17.81 -2.42 18.25
N PRO A 188 18.62 -2.40 19.33
CA PRO A 188 18.15 -2.04 20.68
C PRO A 188 17.59 -0.61 20.83
N ARG A 189 17.86 0.28 19.87
CA ARG A 189 17.45 1.70 19.91
C ARG A 189 16.19 1.99 19.10
N ASP A 190 15.65 1.02 18.36
CA ASP A 190 14.46 1.19 17.54
C ASP A 190 13.19 0.87 18.34
N GLY A 191 12.70 1.86 19.09
CA GLY A 191 11.48 1.75 19.91
C GLY A 191 10.24 1.41 19.10
N SER A 192 10.17 1.85 17.83
CA SER A 192 9.04 1.60 16.93
C SER A 192 8.84 0.12 16.64
N CYS A 193 9.91 -0.63 16.38
CA CYS A 193 9.81 -2.07 16.14
C CYS A 193 9.24 -2.80 17.36
N SER A 194 9.74 -2.45 18.55
CA SER A 194 9.27 -3.07 19.81
C SER A 194 7.78 -2.87 20.05
N LEU A 195 7.23 -1.71 19.65
CA LEU A 195 5.81 -1.41 19.81
C LEU A 195 4.94 -2.29 18.90
N VAL A 196 5.35 -2.49 17.65
CA VAL A 196 4.60 -3.33 16.70
C VAL A 196 4.48 -4.78 17.22
N PHE A 197 5.58 -5.37 17.69
CA PHE A 197 5.56 -6.72 18.27
C PHE A 197 4.65 -6.80 19.50
N ARG A 198 4.74 -5.81 20.40
CA ARG A 198 3.90 -5.77 21.61
C ARG A 198 2.42 -5.65 21.30
N ASN A 199 2.04 -4.88 20.27
CA ASN A 199 0.65 -4.69 19.89
C ASN A 199 -0.03 -6.00 19.45
N VAL A 200 0.75 -6.93 18.89
CA VAL A 200 0.27 -8.26 18.51
C VAL A 200 0.55 -9.33 19.57
N GLY A 201 0.90 -8.93 20.80
CA GLY A 201 1.16 -9.86 21.91
C GLY A 201 2.45 -10.67 21.79
N LEU A 202 3.35 -10.30 20.88
CA LEU A 202 4.61 -11.00 20.67
C LEU A 202 5.77 -10.36 21.45
N PRO A 203 6.77 -11.16 21.86
CA PRO A 203 7.97 -10.64 22.47
C PRO A 203 8.84 -9.93 21.43
N TYR A 204 9.42 -8.80 21.81
CA TYR A 204 10.47 -8.15 21.02
C TYR A 204 11.85 -8.67 21.42
N ASP A 205 12.07 -9.96 21.18
CA ASP A 205 13.35 -10.65 21.33
C ASP A 205 13.56 -11.60 20.14
N GLN A 206 14.68 -11.46 19.44
CA GLN A 206 14.98 -12.21 18.22
C GLN A 206 15.04 -13.72 18.48
N ARG A 207 15.66 -14.13 19.59
CA ARG A 207 15.85 -15.56 19.92
C ARG A 207 14.53 -16.18 20.33
N GLU A 208 13.72 -15.45 21.06
CA GLU A 208 12.38 -15.89 21.44
C GLU A 208 11.46 -16.03 20.24
N CYS A 209 11.48 -15.07 19.30
CA CYS A 209 10.73 -15.20 18.05
C CYS A 209 11.17 -16.42 17.23
N ARG A 210 12.47 -16.74 17.17
CA ARG A 210 12.94 -17.99 16.54
C ARG A 210 12.40 -19.24 17.24
N ARG A 211 12.46 -19.28 18.58
CA ARG A 211 11.91 -20.41 19.36
C ARG A 211 10.41 -20.61 19.09
N LEU A 212 9.64 -19.53 19.09
CA LEU A 212 8.20 -19.58 18.79
C LEU A 212 7.96 -20.08 17.35
N ALA A 213 8.72 -19.59 16.38
CA ALA A 213 8.62 -20.01 14.99
C ALA A 213 8.96 -21.50 14.76
N ASP A 214 9.80 -22.08 15.60
CA ASP A 214 10.22 -23.50 15.52
C ASP A 214 9.38 -24.45 16.39
N SER A 215 8.43 -23.91 17.18
CA SER A 215 7.52 -24.72 17.99
C SER A 215 6.49 -25.47 17.13
N ILE A 216 6.25 -26.74 17.47
CA ILE A 216 5.35 -27.66 16.73
C ILE A 216 3.92 -27.51 17.20
#